data_AF-A0A544TKC4-F1
#
_entry.id   AF-A0A544TKC4-F1
#
_cell.length_a   1.000
_cell.length_b   1.000
_cell.length_c   1.000
_cell.angle_alpha   90.00
_cell.angle_beta   90.00
_cell.angle_gamma   90.00
#
_symmetry.space_group_name_H-M   'P 1'
#
loop_
_entity.id
_entity.type
_entity.pdbx_description
1 polymer ?
#
loop_
_entity_poly.entity_id
_entity_poly.type
_entity_poly.pdbx_seq_one_letter_code
_entity_poly.pdbx_strand_id
1 'polypeptide(L)' 'MNNHEETPEEKRERLRQSELKNNPTGSLNDALNRGSNGNLTDLTGGMGWKGTGILIVVLIVGYVLYKLFFHDFA' A
#
# COMPACT_ATOMS: atom_id res chain seq x y z
N MET A 1 -0.05 -6.98 48.99
CA MET A 1 0.27 -7.54 47.65
C MET A 1 -0.44 -8.88 47.51
N ASN A 2 -1.41 -8.99 46.60
CA ASN A 2 -1.96 -10.29 46.22
C ASN A 2 -0.95 -10.97 45.30
N ASN A 3 -0.32 -12.05 45.78
CA ASN A 3 0.56 -12.90 44.98
C ASN A 3 -0.33 -13.85 44.15
N HIS A 4 -1.06 -13.31 43.16
CA HIS A 4 -1.56 -14.16 42.09
C HIS A 4 -0.34 -14.53 41.24
N GLU A 5 0.12 -15.77 41.38
CA GLU A 5 1.12 -16.33 40.49
C GLU A 5 0.53 -16.27 39.07
N GLU A 6 1.09 -15.41 38.21
CA GLU A 6 0.72 -15.34 36.79
C GLU A 6 0.76 -16.76 36.23
N THR A 7 -0.33 -17.20 35.62
CA THR A 7 -0.36 -18.53 35.02
C THR A 7 0.72 -18.62 33.95
N PRO A 8 1.26 -19.83 33.67
CA PRO A 8 2.28 -20.00 32.63
C PRO A 8 1.85 -19.46 31.27
N GLU A 9 0.55 -19.39 31.01
CA GLU A 9 -0.06 -18.86 29.79
C GLU A 9 -0.02 -17.32 29.77
N GLU A 10 -0.43 -16.66 30.86
CA GLU A 10 -0.36 -15.21 31.00
C GLU A 10 1.08 -14.69 30.91
N LYS A 11 2.04 -15.42 31.52
CA LYS A 11 3.45 -15.07 31.43
C LYS A 11 3.98 -15.14 30.00
N ARG A 12 3.54 -16.13 29.22
CA ARG A 12 3.92 -16.26 27.79
C ARG A 12 3.29 -15.17 26.95
N GLU A 13 2.04 -14.82 27.21
CA GLU A 13 1.35 -13.76 26.48
C GLU A 13 1.96 -12.39 26.78
N ARG A 14 2.29 -12.10 28.04
CA ARG A 14 2.98 -10.88 28.43
C ARG A 14 4.35 -10.72 27.77
N LEU A 15 5.12 -11.81 27.64
CA LEU A 15 6.39 -11.80 26.92
C LEU A 15 6.18 -11.49 25.44
N ARG A 16 5.20 -12.13 24.77
CA ARG A 16 4.84 -11.83 23.38
C ARG A 16 4.42 -10.37 23.17
N GLN A 17 3.61 -9.82 24.08
CA GLN A 17 3.21 -8.41 24.02
C GLN A 17 4.39 -7.47 24.24
N SER A 18 5.32 -7.83 25.13
CA SER A 18 6.53 -7.06 25.39
C SER A 18 7.47 -7.06 24.17
N GLU A 19 7.62 -8.18 23.47
CA GLU A 19 8.40 -8.27 22.23
C GLU A 19 7.77 -7.44 21.10
N LEU A 20 6.44 -7.52 20.94
CA LEU A 20 5.72 -6.72 19.93
C LEU A 20 5.82 -5.22 20.21
N LYS A 21 5.76 -4.81 21.48
CA LYS A 21 5.89 -3.41 21.90
C LYS A 21 7.33 -2.89 21.86
N ASN A 22 8.32 -3.76 22.05
CA ASN A 22 9.75 -3.42 21.98
C ASN A 22 10.30 -3.46 20.54
N ASN A 23 9.61 -4.11 19.59
CA ASN A 23 9.94 -4.07 18.17
C ASN A 23 8.80 -3.45 17.31
N PRO A 24 8.40 -2.20 17.58
CA PRO A 24 7.35 -1.54 16.80
C PRO A 24 7.79 -1.30 15.36
N THR A 25 9.09 -1.11 15.12
CA THR A 25 9.66 -0.86 13.79
C THR A 25 9.49 -2.04 12.84
N GLY A 26 9.57 -3.28 13.34
CA GLY A 26 9.34 -4.48 12.53
C GLY A 26 7.90 -4.61 12.03
N SER A 27 6.93 -4.39 12.93
CA SER A 27 5.50 -4.43 12.57
C SER A 27 5.08 -3.27 11.67
N LEU A 28 5.67 -2.08 11.87
CA LEU A 28 5.41 -0.91 11.04
C LEU A 28 6.03 -1.06 9.65
N ASN A 29 7.26 -1.58 9.54
CA ASN A 29 7.86 -1.88 8.24
C ASN A 29 7.03 -2.91 7.48
N ASP A 30 6.52 -3.95 8.14
CA ASP A 30 5.68 -4.95 7.50
C ASP A 30 4.33 -4.36 7.04
N ALA A 31 3.68 -3.55 7.90
CA ALA A 31 2.45 -2.84 7.55
C ALA A 31 2.64 -1.80 6.42
N LEU A 32 3.77 -1.08 6.41
CA LEU A 32 4.11 -0.10 5.38
C LEU A 32 4.50 -0.78 4.07
N ASN A 33 5.23 -1.90 4.09
CA ASN A 33 5.50 -2.69 2.88
C ASN A 33 4.21 -3.29 2.32
N ARG A 34 3.26 -3.69 3.17
CA ARG A 34 1.95 -4.17 2.73
C ARG A 34 1.08 -3.06 2.14
N GLY A 35 1.13 -1.85 2.72
CA GLY A 35 0.36 -0.69 2.27
C GLY A 35 0.93 0.04 1.06
N SER A 36 2.25 0.17 0.94
CA SER A 36 2.90 0.91 -0.15
C SER A 36 3.00 0.09 -1.43
N ASN A 37 3.29 -1.21 -1.32
CA ASN A 37 3.36 -2.09 -2.48
C ASN A 37 1.99 -2.57 -2.96
N GLY A 38 0.93 -2.41 -2.15
CA GLY A 38 -0.42 -2.87 -2.48
C GLY A 38 -1.24 -1.90 -3.33
N ASN A 39 -0.94 -0.59 -3.33
CA ASN A 39 -1.80 0.40 -4.01
C ASN A 39 -1.28 0.81 -5.40
N LEU A 40 0.02 1.11 -5.52
CA LEU A 40 0.62 1.47 -6.82
C LEU A 40 0.84 0.24 -7.72
N THR A 41 1.23 -0.89 -7.11
CA THR A 41 1.43 -2.14 -7.85
C THR A 41 0.11 -2.83 -8.18
N ASP A 42 -1.00 -2.64 -7.46
CA ASP A 42 -2.31 -3.10 -7.97
C ASP A 42 -2.77 -2.24 -9.15
N LEU A 43 -2.43 -0.95 -9.16
CA LEU A 43 -2.78 -0.04 -10.26
C LEU A 43 -1.97 -0.31 -11.54
N THR A 44 -0.71 -0.74 -11.42
CA THR A 44 0.21 -0.90 -12.56
C THR A 44 0.73 -2.33 -12.79
N GLY A 45 0.68 -3.19 -11.78
CA GLY A 45 1.26 -4.54 -11.76
C GLY A 45 0.26 -5.70 -11.57
N GLY A 46 -0.88 -5.49 -10.89
CA GLY A 46 -1.87 -6.55 -10.61
C GLY A 46 -2.86 -6.82 -11.75
N MET A 47 -3.23 -5.79 -12.52
CA MET A 47 -4.27 -5.88 -13.57
C MET A 47 -3.76 -5.63 -15.00
N GLY A 48 -2.44 -5.68 -15.18
CA GLY A 48 -1.79 -5.69 -16.49
C GLY A 48 -1.73 -4.33 -17.19
N TRP A 49 -0.58 -4.10 -17.83
CA TRP A 49 -0.28 -3.14 -18.90
C TRP A 49 -1.43 -2.70 -19.83
N LYS A 50 -2.54 -3.43 -19.88
CA LYS A 50 -3.78 -3.09 -20.59
C LYS A 50 -4.44 -1.82 -20.04
N GLY A 51 -4.55 -1.67 -18.71
CA GLY A 51 -5.15 -0.47 -18.11
C GLY A 51 -4.28 0.77 -18.34
N THR A 52 -2.98 0.64 -18.07
CA THR A 52 -1.99 1.68 -18.34
C THR A 52 -1.93 2.04 -19.83
N GLY A 53 -1.98 1.05 -20.72
CA GLY A 53 -1.98 1.24 -22.17
C GLY A 53 -3.20 2.01 -22.66
N ILE A 54 -4.40 1.68 -22.18
CA ILE A 54 -5.64 2.39 -22.52
C ILE A 54 -5.55 3.85 -22.04
N LEU A 55 -5.07 4.09 -20.83
CA LEU A 55 -4.91 5.44 -20.29
C LEU A 55 -3.94 6.29 -21.13
N ILE A 56 -2.81 5.70 -21.56
CA ILE A 56 -1.86 6.36 -22.45
C ILE A 56 -2.51 6.69 -23.80
N VAL A 57 -3.25 5.75 -24.40
CA VAL A 57 -3.94 5.96 -25.68
C VAL A 57 -4.96 7.10 -25.58
N VAL A 58 -5.76 7.15 -24.52
CA VAL A 58 -6.75 8.23 -24.30
C VAL A 58 -6.06 9.59 -24.19
N LEU A 59 -4.94 9.68 -23.46
CA LEU A 59 -4.16 10.92 -23.35
C LEU A 59 -3.61 11.39 -24.69
N ILE A 60 -3.08 10.48 -25.51
CA ILE A 60 -2.56 10.80 -26.84
C ILE A 60 -3.69 11.28 -27.76
N VAL A 61 -4.81 10.57 -27.81
CA VAL A 61 -5.96 10.95 -28.64
C VAL A 61 -6.52 12.30 -28.21
N GLY A 62 -6.72 12.52 -26.90
CA GLY A 62 -7.16 13.81 -26.37
C GLY A 62 -6.22 14.96 -26.73
N TYR A 63 -4.91 14.74 -26.65
CA TYR A 63 -3.90 15.72 -27.05
C TYR A 63 -3.97 16.05 -28.54
N VAL A 64 -4.09 15.04 -29.41
CA VAL A 64 -4.21 15.23 -30.86
C VAL A 64 -5.48 16.02 -31.21
N LEU A 65 -6.62 15.66 -30.61
CA LEU A 65 -7.86 16.40 -30.81
C LEU A 65 -7.75 17.84 -30.31
N TYR A 66 -7.17 18.04 -29.12
CA TYR A 66 -6.94 19.39 -28.60
C TYR A 66 -6.08 20.22 -29.55
N LYS A 67 -4.98 19.66 -30.06
CA LYS A 67 -4.13 20.34 -31.04
C LYS A 67 -4.91 20.67 -32.31
N LEU A 68 -5.65 19.73 -32.89
CA LEU A 68 -6.38 19.98 -34.14
C LEU A 68 -7.53 20.99 -33.98
N PHE A 69 -8.23 21.01 -32.85
CA PHE A 69 -9.37 21.91 -32.64
C PHE A 69 -9.00 23.25 -32.00
N PHE A 70 -7.98 23.31 -31.13
CA PHE A 70 -7.61 24.54 -30.42
C PHE A 70 -6.35 25.21 -30.97
N HIS A 71 -5.50 24.52 -31.75
CA HIS A 71 -4.30 25.11 -32.34
C HIS A 71 -4.42 25.34 -33.86
N ASP A 72 -5.17 24.51 -34.59
CA ASP A 72 -5.41 24.76 -36.02
C ASP A 72 -6.69 25.62 -36.28
N PHE A 73 -7.55 25.84 -35.28
CA PHE A 73 -8.81 26.61 -35.42
C PHE A 73 -8.83 27.97 -34.66
N ALA A 74 -7.80 28.29 -33.87
CA ALA A 74 -7.64 29.56 -33.15
C ALA A 74 -6.43 30.33 -33.70
#